data_AF-A0A2N2N3V0-F1
#
_entry.id   AF-A0A2N2N3V0-F1
#
_cell.length_a   1.000
_cell.length_b   1.000
_cell.length_c   1.000
_cell.angle_alpha   90.00
_cell.angle_beta   90.00
_cell.angle_gamma   90.00
#
_symmetry.space_group_name_H-M   'P 1'
#
loop_
_entity.id
_entity.type
_entity.pdbx_description
1 polymer ?
#
loop_
_entity_poly.entity_id
_entity_poly.type
_entity_poly.pdbx_seq_one_letter_code
_entity_poly.pdbx_strand_id
1 'polypeptide(L)'
;MAEKKFERRTTLDPAVADLLSGMQQRQAESQLPRKERERMSRERAKIQSRRDQRATYDLPPTLREEIMALSEELRIPASQLVTLALGRFLNDYHSGIIDLGKYKQPSRSPRYDWNLIFPDELIRIKKKKG
;
A
#
# COMPACT_ATOMS: atom_id res chain seq x y z
N MET A 1 -39.92 32.92 -21.04
CA MET A 1 -39.85 31.55 -20.46
C MET A 1 -38.89 30.76 -21.34
N ALA A 2 -37.67 30.47 -20.88
CA ALA A 2 -36.68 29.72 -21.66
C ALA A 2 -36.50 28.34 -21.01
N GLU A 3 -36.90 27.30 -21.72
CA GLU A 3 -36.84 25.90 -21.29
C GLU A 3 -35.37 25.44 -21.22
N LYS A 4 -34.95 25.01 -20.02
CA LYS A 4 -33.62 24.43 -19.80
C LYS A 4 -33.64 22.95 -20.21
N LYS A 5 -32.96 22.62 -21.31
CA LYS A 5 -32.66 21.23 -21.69
C LYS A 5 -31.82 20.57 -20.59
N PHE A 6 -32.36 19.52 -19.98
CA PHE A 6 -31.59 18.65 -19.07
C PHE A 6 -30.70 17.73 -19.91
N GLU A 7 -29.42 18.08 -20.03
CA GLU A 7 -28.41 17.16 -20.55
C GLU A 7 -28.16 16.05 -19.52
N ARG A 8 -28.35 14.79 -19.94
CA ARG A 8 -28.06 13.61 -19.11
C ARG A 8 -26.55 13.55 -18.86
N ARG A 9 -26.12 13.86 -17.63
CA ARG A 9 -24.77 13.53 -17.16
C ARG A 9 -24.66 12.00 -17.11
N THR A 10 -23.86 11.43 -18.00
CA THR A 10 -23.43 10.03 -17.95
C THR A 10 -22.39 9.87 -16.83
N THR A 11 -22.81 10.04 -15.58
CA THR A 11 -22.01 9.60 -14.43
C THR A 11 -22.09 8.09 -14.41
N LEU A 12 -21.20 7.43 -15.16
CA LEU A 12 -20.96 6.00 -15.04
C LEU A 12 -20.64 5.68 -13.57
N ASP A 13 -21.35 4.71 -13.02
CA ASP A 13 -21.07 4.17 -11.69
C ASP A 13 -19.62 3.67 -11.66
N PRO A 14 -18.81 4.05 -10.65
CA PRO A 14 -17.42 3.61 -10.52
C PRO A 14 -17.22 2.10 -10.67
N ALA A 15 -18.15 1.28 -10.18
CA ALA A 15 -18.05 -0.17 -10.30
C ALA A 15 -18.23 -0.66 -11.75
N VAL A 16 -19.06 0.04 -12.53
CA VAL A 16 -19.28 -0.26 -13.95
C VAL A 16 -18.10 0.23 -14.80
N ALA A 17 -17.50 1.36 -14.44
CA ALA A 17 -16.29 1.87 -15.09
C ALA A 17 -15.09 0.91 -14.89
N ASP A 18 -14.92 0.37 -13.68
CA ASP A 18 -13.88 -0.63 -13.38
C ASP A 18 -14.10 -1.95 -14.15
N LEU A 19 -15.36 -2.38 -14.29
CA LEU A 19 -15.69 -3.59 -15.03
C LEU A 19 -15.43 -3.42 -16.54
N LEU A 20 -15.81 -2.27 -17.11
CA LEU A 20 -15.57 -1.94 -18.52
C LEU A 20 -14.08 -1.79 -18.83
N SER A 21 -13.31 -1.13 -17.96
CA SER A 21 -11.86 -1.00 -18.14
C SER A 21 -11.16 -2.36 -18.06
N GLY A 22 -11.57 -3.23 -17.13
CA GLY A 22 -11.07 -4.60 -17.02
C GLY A 22 -11.38 -5.48 -18.23
N MET A 23 -12.52 -5.26 -18.91
CA MET A 23 -12.87 -5.96 -20.16
C MET A 23 -12.08 -5.45 -21.36
N GLN A 24 -11.94 -4.13 -21.51
CA GLN A 24 -11.16 -3.51 -22.57
C GLN A 24 -9.68 -3.92 -22.49
N GLN A 25 -9.12 -3.98 -21.29
CA GLN A 25 -7.73 -4.39 -21.07
C GLN A 25 -7.50 -5.84 -21.51
N ARG A 26 -8.42 -6.77 -21.19
CA ARG A 26 -8.33 -8.17 -21.65
C ARG A 26 -8.46 -8.32 -23.17
N GLN A 27 -9.29 -7.49 -23.82
CA GLN A 27 -9.40 -7.47 -25.28
C GLN A 27 -8.15 -6.90 -25.96
N ALA A 28 -7.56 -5.85 -25.41
CA ALA A 28 -6.31 -5.28 -25.95
C ALA A 28 -5.16 -6.29 -25.84
N GLU A 29 -5.09 -7.04 -24.74
CA GLU A 29 -4.03 -8.02 -24.52
C GLU A 29 -4.16 -9.27 -25.40
N SER A 30 -5.37 -9.66 -25.79
CA SER A 30 -5.58 -10.81 -26.68
C SER A 30 -5.08 -10.58 -28.11
N GLN A 31 -5.01 -9.30 -28.51
CA GLN A 31 -4.51 -8.86 -29.82
C GLN A 31 -2.99 -8.77 -29.89
N LEU A 32 -2.27 -8.89 -28.77
CA LEU A 32 -0.81 -8.79 -28.76
C LEU A 32 -0.14 -10.08 -29.30
N PRO A 33 1.10 -9.98 -29.83
CA PRO A 33 1.91 -11.12 -30.21
C PRO A 33 2.07 -12.14 -29.06
N ARG A 34 2.14 -13.43 -29.39
CA ARG A 34 2.22 -14.55 -28.40
C ARG A 34 3.29 -14.33 -27.32
N LYS A 35 4.49 -13.86 -27.71
CA LYS A 35 5.61 -13.61 -26.78
C LYS A 35 5.30 -12.53 -25.73
N GLU A 36 4.58 -11.47 -26.12
CA GLU A 36 4.23 -10.38 -25.21
C GLU A 36 3.10 -10.78 -24.26
N ARG A 37 2.12 -11.55 -24.78
CA ARG A 37 1.08 -12.20 -23.95
C ARG A 37 1.68 -13.12 -22.88
N GLU A 38 2.65 -13.95 -23.25
CA GLU A 38 3.33 -14.83 -22.30
C GLU A 38 4.11 -14.05 -21.23
N ARG A 39 4.80 -12.96 -21.61
CA ARG A 39 5.52 -12.10 -20.66
C ARG A 39 4.57 -11.49 -19.62
N MET A 40 3.46 -10.91 -20.06
CA MET A 40 2.45 -10.33 -19.17
C MET A 40 1.74 -11.38 -18.31
N SER A 41 1.45 -12.56 -18.87
CA SER A 41 0.87 -13.68 -18.11
C SER A 41 1.80 -14.14 -16.99
N ARG A 42 3.11 -14.28 -17.27
CA ARG A 42 4.12 -14.61 -16.26
C ARG A 42 4.25 -13.53 -15.20
N GLU A 43 4.22 -12.26 -15.59
CA GLU A 43 4.28 -11.13 -14.67
C GLU A 43 3.04 -11.10 -13.75
N ARG A 44 1.84 -11.32 -14.31
CA ARG A 44 0.60 -11.47 -13.54
C ARG A 44 0.62 -12.67 -12.61
N ALA A 45 1.07 -13.83 -13.07
CA ALA A 45 1.20 -15.01 -12.24
C ALA A 45 2.17 -14.77 -11.07
N LYS A 46 3.27 -14.05 -11.31
CA LYS A 46 4.23 -13.63 -10.29
C LYS A 46 3.63 -12.63 -9.30
N ILE A 47 2.77 -11.71 -9.75
CA ILE A 47 2.05 -10.78 -8.86
C ILE A 47 0.99 -11.54 -8.04
N GLN A 48 0.27 -12.48 -8.66
CA GLN A 48 -0.76 -13.28 -8.03
C GLN A 48 -0.16 -14.21 -6.95
N SER A 49 0.95 -14.89 -7.24
CA SER A 49 1.62 -15.76 -6.26
C SER A 49 2.20 -15.00 -5.07
N ARG A 50 2.46 -13.70 -5.23
CA ARG A 50 2.85 -12.81 -4.13
C ARG A 50 1.67 -12.35 -3.28
N ARG A 51 0.42 -12.51 -3.71
CA ARG A 51 -0.76 -12.01 -2.97
C ARG A 51 -0.91 -12.67 -1.60
N ASP A 52 -0.71 -13.98 -1.52
CA ASP A 52 -0.83 -14.71 -0.25
C ASP A 52 0.29 -14.34 0.74
N GLN A 53 1.38 -13.76 0.24
CA GLN A 53 2.52 -13.28 1.03
C GLN A 53 2.42 -11.79 1.40
N ARG A 54 1.38 -11.07 0.93
CA ARG A 54 1.22 -9.65 1.22
C ARG A 54 0.56 -9.45 2.58
N ALA A 55 1.26 -8.73 3.45
CA ALA A 55 0.66 -8.07 4.60
C ALA A 55 0.45 -6.59 4.28
N THR A 56 -0.73 -6.07 4.62
CA THR A 56 -1.04 -4.64 4.55
C THR A 56 -0.97 -4.07 5.95
N TYR A 57 -0.15 -3.03 6.13
CA TYR A 57 -0.02 -2.31 7.40
C TYR A 57 -0.37 -0.84 7.17
N ASP A 58 -1.05 -0.25 8.15
CA ASP A 58 -1.28 1.19 8.18
C ASP A 58 0.02 1.88 8.61
N LEU A 59 0.56 2.72 7.72
CA LEU A 59 1.78 3.50 7.98
C LEU A 59 1.46 5.00 8.02
N PRO A 60 2.08 5.76 8.93
CA PRO A 60 2.04 7.22 8.87
C PRO A 60 2.45 7.72 7.48
N PRO A 61 1.75 8.72 6.91
CA PRO A 61 2.03 9.18 5.55
C PRO A 61 3.48 9.61 5.33
N THR A 62 4.09 10.28 6.32
CA THR A 62 5.48 10.74 6.27
C THR A 62 6.46 9.58 6.19
N LEU A 63 6.28 8.55 7.02
CA LEU A 63 7.13 7.36 6.98
C LEU A 63 7.01 6.62 5.65
N ARG A 64 5.79 6.52 5.10
CA ARG A 64 5.57 5.93 3.77
C ARG A 64 6.28 6.72 2.68
N GLU A 65 6.18 8.05 2.69
CA GLU A 65 6.84 8.93 1.73
C GLU A 65 8.38 8.78 1.79
N GLU A 66 8.95 8.73 3.00
CA GLU A 66 10.40 8.55 3.20
C GLU A 66 10.90 7.20 2.66
N ILE A 67 10.17 6.10 2.92
CA ILE A 67 10.52 4.78 2.38
C ILE A 67 10.47 4.77 0.85
N MET A 68 9.48 5.43 0.25
CA MET A 68 9.35 5.52 -1.21
C MET A 68 10.47 6.35 -1.82
N ALA A 69 10.80 7.51 -1.23
CA ALA A 69 11.92 8.32 -1.67
C ALA A 69 13.24 7.55 -1.63
N LEU A 70 13.49 6.81 -0.54
CA LEU A 70 14.68 5.97 -0.39
C LEU A 70 14.72 4.82 -1.41
N SER A 71 13.57 4.23 -1.70
CA SER A 71 13.41 3.18 -2.72
C SER A 71 13.78 3.68 -4.12
N GLU A 72 13.33 4.88 -4.47
CA GLU A 72 13.64 5.53 -5.74
C GLU A 72 15.11 5.94 -5.85
N GLU A 73 15.65 6.55 -4.80
CA GLU A 73 17.05 6.98 -4.73
C GLU A 73 18.01 5.80 -4.91
N LEU A 74 17.82 4.74 -4.12
CA LEU A 74 18.70 3.57 -4.12
C LEU A 74 18.38 2.57 -5.23
N ARG A 75 17.27 2.77 -5.96
CA ARG A 75 16.74 1.82 -6.96
C ARG A 75 16.48 0.42 -6.36
N ILE A 76 16.02 0.36 -5.11
CA ILE A 76 15.70 -0.88 -4.39
C ILE A 76 14.19 -0.93 -4.14
N PRO A 77 13.50 -2.06 -4.36
CA PRO A 77 12.07 -2.16 -4.06
C PRO A 77 11.74 -1.83 -2.59
N ALA A 78 10.78 -0.93 -2.36
CA ALA A 78 10.35 -0.53 -1.02
C ALA A 78 10.01 -1.71 -0.10
N SER A 79 9.40 -2.78 -0.64
CA SER A 79 9.09 -3.98 0.13
C SER A 79 10.34 -4.68 0.68
N GLN A 80 11.47 -4.64 -0.04
CA GLN A 80 12.73 -5.22 0.44
C GLN A 80 13.38 -4.36 1.52
N LEU A 81 13.34 -3.03 1.38
CA LEU A 81 13.79 -2.10 2.42
C LEU A 81 13.02 -2.33 3.73
N VAL A 82 11.68 -2.41 3.63
CA VAL A 82 10.82 -2.71 4.79
C VAL A 82 11.10 -4.10 5.36
N THR A 83 11.29 -5.11 4.50
CA THR A 83 11.63 -6.47 4.96
C THR A 83 12.93 -6.47 5.78
N LEU A 84 13.97 -5.78 5.31
CA LEU A 84 15.23 -5.65 6.04
C LEU A 84 15.04 -4.92 7.38
N ALA A 85 14.30 -3.81 7.38
CA ALA A 85 14.04 -3.05 8.59
C ALA A 85 13.26 -3.87 9.63
N LEU A 86 12.22 -4.58 9.21
CA LEU A 86 11.43 -5.46 10.08
C LEU A 86 12.27 -6.63 10.60
N GLY A 87 13.11 -7.25 9.77
CA GLY A 87 14.01 -8.32 10.19
C GLY A 87 15.02 -7.86 11.24
N ARG A 88 15.62 -6.67 11.05
CA ARG A 88 16.51 -6.06 12.05
C ARG A 88 15.76 -5.78 13.35
N PHE A 89 14.60 -5.13 13.27
CA PHE A 89 13.76 -4.86 14.44
C PHE A 89 13.45 -6.12 15.25
N LEU A 90 13.06 -7.22 14.58
CA LEU A 90 12.76 -8.48 15.26
C LEU A 90 14.00 -9.08 15.93
N ASN A 91 15.15 -9.06 15.26
CA ASN A 91 16.41 -9.52 15.84
C ASN A 91 16.81 -8.69 17.07
N ASP A 92 16.69 -7.37 16.98
CA ASP A 92 17.02 -6.44 18.07
C ASP A 92 16.04 -6.59 19.25
N TYR A 93 14.76 -6.87 18.97
CA TYR A 93 13.77 -7.19 20.00
C TYR A 93 14.08 -8.52 20.70
N HIS A 94 14.37 -9.58 19.93
CA HIS A 94 14.67 -10.90 20.50
C HIS A 94 15.99 -10.93 21.28
N SER A 95 16.95 -10.08 20.93
CA SER A 95 18.21 -9.91 21.66
C SER A 95 18.08 -8.97 22.87
N GLY A 96 16.91 -8.39 23.12
CA GLY A 96 16.65 -7.51 24.26
C GLY A 96 17.22 -6.09 24.10
N ILE A 97 17.67 -5.71 22.89
CA ILE A 97 18.14 -4.36 22.58
C ILE A 97 16.95 -3.38 22.56
N ILE A 98 15.83 -3.82 22.01
CA ILE A 98 14.60 -3.01 21.95
C ILE A 98 13.68 -3.39 23.10
N ASP A 99 13.44 -2.44 24.00
CA ASP A 99 12.41 -2.54 25.02
C ASP A 99 11.12 -1.84 24.58
N LEU A 100 10.11 -2.66 24.23
CA LEU A 100 8.78 -2.15 23.86
C LEU A 100 8.00 -1.57 25.03
N GLY A 101 8.34 -1.91 26.28
CA GLY A 101 7.66 -1.41 27.47
C GLY A 101 7.61 0.12 27.52
N LYS A 102 8.68 0.77 27.06
CA LYS A 102 8.82 2.24 26.97
C LYS A 102 7.76 2.92 26.10
N TYR A 103 7.15 2.18 25.17
CA TYR A 103 6.17 2.71 24.23
C TYR A 103 4.75 2.21 24.51
N LYS A 104 4.56 1.27 25.43
CA LYS A 104 3.25 0.66 25.68
C LYS A 104 2.33 1.61 26.44
N GLN A 105 1.10 1.72 25.96
CA GLN A 105 -0.02 2.31 26.70
C GLN A 105 -1.21 1.34 26.67
N PRO A 106 -2.08 1.33 27.70
CA PRO A 106 -3.27 0.48 27.69
C PRO A 106 -4.12 0.72 26.44
N SER A 107 -4.55 -0.35 25.78
CA SER A 107 -5.46 -0.25 24.65
C SER A 107 -6.91 -0.15 25.11
N ARG A 108 -7.75 0.46 24.27
CA ARG A 108 -9.21 0.42 24.39
C ARG A 108 -9.83 -0.69 23.53
N SER A 109 -9.01 -1.38 22.73
CA SER A 109 -9.48 -2.47 21.87
C SER A 109 -9.81 -3.70 22.71
N PRO A 110 -10.92 -4.40 22.46
CA PRO A 110 -11.20 -5.67 23.12
C PRO A 110 -10.26 -6.80 22.69
N ARG A 111 -9.45 -6.60 21.64
CA ARG A 111 -8.55 -7.61 21.08
C ARG A 111 -7.12 -7.54 21.62
N TYR A 112 -6.68 -6.37 22.07
CA TYR A 112 -5.27 -6.14 22.42
C TYR A 112 -5.20 -5.42 23.75
N ASP A 113 -4.25 -5.80 24.60
CA ASP A 113 -4.07 -5.15 25.91
C ASP A 113 -3.32 -3.81 25.81
N TRP A 114 -2.49 -3.65 24.78
CA TRP A 114 -1.57 -2.52 24.64
C TRP A 114 -1.60 -1.91 23.24
N ASN A 115 -1.46 -0.59 23.17
CA ASN A 115 -1.08 0.16 21.98
C ASN A 115 0.36 0.66 22.14
N LEU A 116 1.02 0.99 21.02
CA LEU A 116 2.31 1.68 21.05
C LEU A 116 2.09 3.18 20.83
N ILE A 117 2.73 4.00 21.67
CA ILE A 117 2.90 5.44 21.44
C ILE A 117 4.26 5.65 20.78
N PHE A 118 4.25 6.33 19.64
CA PHE A 118 5.47 6.66 18.92
C PHE A 118 5.90 8.09 19.28
N PRO A 119 7.12 8.30 19.79
CA PRO A 119 7.62 9.65 20.02
C PRO A 119 7.84 10.38 18.69
N ASP A 120 7.66 11.71 18.69
CA ASP A 120 7.81 12.56 17.49
C ASP A 120 9.22 12.47 16.88
N GLU A 121 10.23 12.16 17.70
CA GLU A 121 11.61 11.92 17.27
C GLU A 121 11.75 10.67 16.39
N LEU A 122 10.92 9.64 16.64
CA LEU A 122 10.94 8.36 15.92
C LEU A 122 10.07 8.43 14.66
N ILE A 123 8.94 9.12 14.73
CA ILE A 123 8.04 9.32 13.59
C ILE A 123 7.75 10.80 13.49
N ARG A 124 8.34 11.45 12.48
CA ARG A 124 8.02 12.85 12.16
C ARG A 124 6.61 12.92 11.61
N ILE A 125 5.61 13.14 12.47
CA ILE A 125 4.24 13.36 12.03
C ILE A 125 4.12 14.81 11.60
N LYS A 126 3.92 15.08 10.31
CA LYS A 126 3.51 16.41 9.85
C LYS A 126 2.12 16.70 10.43
N LYS A 127 2.04 17.48 11.53
CA LYS A 127 0.77 17.99 12.02
C LYS A 127 0.13 18.81 10.90
N LYS A 128 -1.03 18.37 10.39
CA LYS A 128 -1.85 19.19 9.48
C LYS A 128 -2.13 20.50 10.21
N LYS A 129 -1.65 21.62 9.67
CA LYS A 129 -2.14 22.95 10.07
C LYS A 129 -3.64 22.97 9.75
N GLY A 130 -4.45 23.18 10.78
CA GLY A 130 -5.88 23.46 10.64
C GLY A 130 -6.12 24.81 9.99
#